data_AF-A0AAJ2V960-F1
#
_entry.id   AF-A0AAJ2V960-F1
#
_cell.length_a   1.000
_cell.length_b   1.000
_cell.length_c   1.000
_cell.angle_alpha   90.00
_cell.angle_beta   90.00
_cell.angle_gamma   90.00
#
_symmetry.space_group_name_H-M   'P 1'
#
loop_
_entity.id
_entity.type
_entity.pdbx_description
1 polymer ?
#
loop_
_entity_poly.entity_id
_entity_poly.type
_entity_poly.pdbx_seq_one_letter_code
_entity_poly.pdbx_strand_id
1 'polypeptide(L)' 'MNNERMDVLAGELSALATVVVRLIETITPEQAAHAHEALLIDRDAIRIGTSTGGPELELATTERALDNYLSLLIDVAES' A
#
# COMPACT_ATOMS: atom_id res chain seq x y z
N MET A 1 -14.89 -4.25 21.61
CA MET A 1 -14.49 -5.15 20.50
C MET A 1 -13.96 -4.41 19.26
N ASN A 2 -14.13 -3.10 19.09
CA ASN A 2 -13.60 -2.38 17.92
C ASN A 2 -12.13 -1.90 18.06
N ASN A 3 -11.68 -1.53 19.27
CA ASN A 3 -10.32 -1.00 19.44
C ASN A 3 -9.22 -2.06 19.28
N GLU A 4 -9.40 -3.25 19.85
CA GLU A 4 -8.39 -4.32 19.76
C GLU A 4 -8.15 -4.78 18.32
N ARG A 5 -9.21 -4.82 17.49
CA ARG A 5 -9.11 -5.17 16.07
C ARG A 5 -8.38 -4.08 15.27
N MET A 6 -8.65 -2.81 15.58
CA MET A 6 -7.96 -1.68 14.97
C MET A 6 -6.47 -1.62 15.34
N ASP A 7 -6.14 -1.89 16.61
CA ASP A 7 -4.76 -1.93 17.08
C ASP A 7 -3.96 -3.06 16.42
N VAL A 8 -4.59 -4.24 16.25
CA VAL A 8 -3.99 -5.37 15.51
C VAL A 8 -3.75 -5.00 14.04
N LEU A 9 -4.76 -4.45 13.35
CA LEU A 9 -4.61 -4.02 11.95
C LEU A 9 -3.52 -2.96 11.77
N ALA A 10 -3.43 -2.00 12.70
CA ALA A 10 -2.38 -0.99 12.68
C ALA A 10 -0.98 -1.61 12.85
N GLY A 11 -0.85 -2.59 13.74
CA GLY A 11 0.39 -3.35 13.92
C GLY A 11 0.79 -4.15 12.68
N GLU A 12 -0.16 -4.86 12.08
CA GLU A 12 0.05 -5.65 10.85
C GLU A 12 0.45 -4.75 9.67
N LEU A 13 -0.23 -3.62 9.48
CA LEU A 13 0.12 -2.62 8.46
C LEU A 13 1.52 -2.03 8.69
N SER A 14 1.90 -1.75 9.93
CA SER A 14 3.24 -1.24 10.26
C SER A 14 4.35 -2.25 9.96
N ALA A 15 4.12 -3.53 10.29
CA ALA A 15 5.05 -4.60 9.95
C ALA A 15 5.18 -4.78 8.43
N LEU A 16 4.06 -4.77 7.70
CA LEU A 16 4.04 -4.85 6.25
C LEU A 16 4.79 -3.66 5.62
N ALA A 17 4.58 -2.45 6.13
CA ALA A 17 5.30 -1.25 5.69
C ALA A 17 6.80 -1.39 5.80
N THR A 18 7.27 -1.93 6.93
CA THR A 18 8.70 -2.13 7.16
C THR A 18 9.30 -3.10 6.15
N VAL A 19 8.58 -4.18 5.82
CA VAL A 19 9.03 -5.16 4.83
C VAL A 19 9.05 -4.57 3.42
N VAL A 20 7.99 -3.86 3.02
CA VAL A 20 7.89 -3.25 1.69
C VAL A 20 8.98 -2.20 1.47
N VAL A 21 9.23 -1.32 2.45
CA VAL A 21 10.31 -0.33 2.36
C VAL A 21 11.66 -1.00 2.11
N ARG A 22 11.99 -2.05 2.88
CA ARG A 22 13.25 -2.79 2.70
C ARG A 22 13.35 -3.47 1.34
N LEU A 23 12.23 -3.91 0.77
CA LEU A 23 12.23 -4.48 -0.59
C LEU A 23 12.48 -3.40 -1.64
N ILE A 24 11.83 -2.24 -1.53
CA ILE A 24 12.00 -1.10 -2.44
C ILE A 24 13.46 -0.62 -2.45
N GLU A 25 14.16 -0.66 -1.31
CA GLU A 25 15.59 -0.32 -1.23
C GLU A 25 16.52 -1.28 -2.00
N THR A 26 16.02 -2.42 -2.47
CA THR A 26 16.83 -3.48 -3.12
C THR A 26 16.57 -3.65 -4.62
N ILE A 27 15.59 -2.95 -5.19
CA ILE A 27 15.22 -3.07 -6.60
C ILE A 27 15.89 -2.01 -7.47
N THR A 28 15.99 -2.26 -8.77
CA THR A 28 16.51 -1.26 -9.74
C THR A 28 15.44 -0.21 -10.07
N PRO A 29 15.82 0.97 -10.60
CA PRO A 29 14.86 1.99 -11.02
C PRO A 29 13.81 1.47 -12.01
N GLU A 30 14.21 0.66 -13.01
CA GLU A 30 13.26 0.08 -13.97
C GLU A 30 12.27 -0.89 -13.32
N GLN A 31 12.74 -1.68 -12.35
CA GLN A 31 11.87 -2.57 -11.57
C GLN A 31 10.90 -1.77 -10.70
N ALA A 32 11.35 -0.65 -10.12
CA ALA A 32 10.50 0.24 -9.33
C ALA A 32 9.40 0.88 -10.19
N ALA A 33 9.73 1.35 -11.39
CA ALA A 33 8.76 1.89 -12.34
C ALA A 33 7.70 0.87 -12.74
N HIS A 34 8.12 -0.36 -13.05
CA HIS A 34 7.19 -1.45 -13.39
C HIS A 34 6.29 -1.85 -12.21
N ALA A 35 6.86 -1.95 -11.01
CA ALA A 35 6.09 -2.25 -9.80
C ALA A 35 5.06 -1.15 -9.48
N HIS A 36 5.44 0.12 -9.66
CA HIS A 36 4.55 1.26 -9.48
C HIS A 36 3.34 1.20 -10.42
N GLU A 37 3.57 0.94 -11.72
CA GLU A 37 2.48 0.85 -12.70
C GLU A 37 1.52 -0.30 -12.39
N ALA A 38 2.05 -1.49 -12.05
CA ALA A 38 1.23 -2.64 -11.67
C ALA A 38 0.35 -2.36 -10.43
N LEU A 39 0.94 -1.77 -9.39
CA LEU A 39 0.23 -1.47 -8.14
C LEU A 39 -0.85 -0.39 -8.31
N LEU A 40 -0.67 0.57 -9.22
CA LEU A 40 -1.73 1.54 -9.56
C LEU A 40 -2.97 0.86 -10.16
N ILE A 41 -2.77 -0.10 -11.06
CA ILE A 41 -3.86 -0.86 -11.69
C ILE A 41 -4.62 -1.67 -10.63
N ASP A 42 -3.88 -2.38 -9.77
CA ASP A 42 -4.46 -3.19 -8.70
C ASP A 42 -5.26 -2.33 -7.70
N ARG A 43 -4.76 -1.13 -7.37
CA ARG A 43 -5.48 -0.16 -6.51
C ARG A 43 -6.83 0.22 -7.09
N ASP A 44 -6.87 0.56 -8.37
CA ASP A 44 -8.10 1.00 -9.03
C ASP A 44 -9.10 -0.15 -9.12
N ALA A 45 -8.64 -1.38 -9.36
CA ALA A 45 -9.48 -2.58 -9.31
C ALA A 45 -10.08 -2.83 -7.91
N ILE A 46 -9.29 -2.65 -6.84
CA ILE A 46 -9.75 -2.78 -5.45
C ILE A 46 -10.84 -1.74 -5.15
N ARG A 47 -10.60 -0.46 -5.49
CA ARG A 47 -11.56 0.64 -5.28
C ARG A 47 -12.91 0.36 -5.91
N ILE A 48 -12.92 -0.11 -7.15
CA ILE A 48 -14.13 -0.48 -7.89
C ILE A 48 -14.87 -1.62 -7.18
N GLY A 49 -14.15 -2.64 -6.69
CA GLY A 49 -14.75 -3.77 -5.97
C GLY A 49 -15.33 -3.39 -4.60
N THR A 50 -14.66 -2.49 -3.85
CA THR A 50 -15.04 -2.13 -2.48
C THR A 50 -16.17 -1.12 -2.36
N SER A 51 -16.58 -0.43 -3.43
CA SER A 51 -17.64 0.58 -3.40
C SER A 51 -19.05 0.01 -3.09
N THR A 52 -19.18 -1.29 -2.82
CA THR A 52 -20.45 -2.01 -2.69
C THR A 52 -20.82 -2.44 -1.25
N GLY A 53 -20.03 -2.08 -0.22
CA GLY A 53 -20.52 -2.09 1.18
C GLY A 53 -19.61 -2.75 2.22
N GLY A 54 -18.46 -2.14 2.53
CA GLY A 54 -17.54 -2.57 3.59
C GLY A 54 -16.94 -1.40 4.41
N PRO A 55 -16.28 -1.69 5.55
CA PRO A 55 -15.90 -0.70 6.57
C PRO A 55 -14.93 0.36 6.04
N GLU A 56 -15.44 1.59 5.91
CA GLU A 56 -14.75 2.71 5.23
C GLU A 56 -13.42 3.10 5.90
N LEU A 57 -13.28 2.84 7.21
CA LEU A 57 -12.08 3.18 7.98
C LEU A 57 -10.88 2.25 7.70
N GLU A 58 -11.14 0.94 7.55
CA GLU A 58 -10.10 -0.05 7.21
C GLU A 58 -9.61 0.19 5.78
N LEU A 59 -10.52 0.52 4.86
CA LEU A 59 -10.22 0.89 3.48
C LEU A 59 -9.34 2.15 3.43
N ALA A 60 -9.73 3.22 4.12
CA ALA A 60 -8.97 4.48 4.10
C ALA A 60 -7.55 4.36 4.67
N THR A 61 -7.36 3.49 5.67
CA THR A 61 -6.03 3.24 6.25
C THR A 61 -5.14 2.48 5.27
N THR A 62 -5.72 1.48 4.59
CA THR A 62 -5.03 0.68 3.56
C THR A 62 -4.66 1.53 2.34
N GLU A 63 -5.57 2.39 1.87
CA GLU A 63 -5.31 3.30 0.75
C GLU A 63 -4.16 4.26 1.06
N ARG A 64 -4.12 4.84 2.27
CA ARG A 64 -3.02 5.74 2.67
C ARG A 64 -1.68 5.01 2.71
N ALA A 65 -1.64 3.77 3.21
CA ALA A 65 -0.40 2.99 3.23
C ALA A 65 0.09 2.70 1.81
N LEU A 66 -0.83 2.35 0.90
CA LEU A 66 -0.53 2.09 -0.50
C LEU A 66 -0.03 3.33 -1.24
N ASP A 67 -0.63 4.49 -1.02
CA ASP A 67 -0.18 5.75 -1.61
C ASP A 67 1.26 6.08 -1.21
N ASN A 68 1.64 5.84 0.06
CA ASN A 68 3.03 6.03 0.50
C ASN A 68 4.01 5.11 -0.22
N TYR A 69 3.67 3.83 -0.46
CA TYR A 69 4.56 2.92 -1.19
C TYR A 69 4.67 3.28 -2.67
N LEU A 70 3.57 3.73 -3.28
CA LEU A 70 3.58 4.22 -4.65
C LEU A 70 4.52 5.43 -4.80
N SER A 71 4.48 6.38 -3.86
CA SER A 71 5.43 7.50 -3.83
C SER A 71 6.88 7.03 -3.71
N LEU A 72 7.18 6.09 -2.81
CA LEU A 72 8.54 5.56 -2.66
C LEU A 72 9.06 4.87 -3.92
N LEU A 73 8.18 4.15 -4.65
CA LEU A 73 8.55 3.51 -5.91
C LEU A 73 8.86 4.53 -7.01
N ILE A 74 8.12 5.65 -7.07
CA ILE A 74 8.43 6.76 -7.98
C ILE A 74 9.81 7.34 -7.65
N ASP A 75 10.07 7.65 -6.38
CA ASP A 75 11.34 8.24 -5.95
C ASP A 75 12.54 7.36 -6.36
N VAL A 76 12.42 6.04 -6.22
CA VAL A 76 13.45 5.09 -6.67
C VAL A 76 13.53 5.00 -8.19
N ALA A 77 12.42 5.06 -8.90
CA ALA A 77 12.39 5.01 -10.36
C ALA A 77 13.03 6.25 -11.02
N GLU A 78 13.00 7.40 -10.34
CA GLU A 78 13.57 8.67 -10.80
C GLU A 78 15.04 8.89 -10.39
N SER A 79 15.61 8.01 -9.55
CA SER A 79 16.99 8.05 -9.05
C SER A 79 18.01 7.47 -10.04
#